data_AF-A0A1H8BFS7-F1
#
_entry.id   AF-A0A1H8BFS7-F1
#
_cell.length_a   1.000
_cell.length_b   1.000
_cell.length_c   1.000
_cell.angle_alpha   90.00
_cell.angle_beta   90.00
_cell.angle_gamma   90.00
#
_symmetry.space_group_name_H-M   'P 1'
#
loop_
_entity.id
_entity.type
_entity.pdbx_description
1 polymer ?
#
loop_
_entity_poly.entity_id
_entity_poly.type
_entity_poly.pdbx_seq_one_letter_code
_entity_poly.pdbx_strand_id
1 'polypeptide(L)' 'MDLGKILQMIVNMVLRRVVNTAVTKGIDYAATRGKAPQDMTPKERQQAKSAREMTKRARKAARITKRLGR' A
#
# COMPACT_ATOMS: atom_id res chain seq x y z
N MET A 1 -12.14 28.09 18.94
CA MET A 1 -11.66 26.98 18.09
C MET A 1 -11.42 27.55 16.71
N ASP A 2 -10.21 27.43 16.21
CA ASP A 2 -9.79 28.10 14.97
C ASP A 2 -10.29 27.30 13.77
N LEU A 3 -11.20 27.87 12.98
CA LEU A 3 -11.79 27.24 11.80
C LEU A 3 -10.70 26.75 10.82
N GLY A 4 -9.57 27.46 10.74
CA GLY A 4 -8.41 27.06 9.95
C GLY A 4 -7.77 25.75 10.41
N LYS A 5 -7.74 25.48 11.73
CA LYS A 5 -7.20 24.21 12.28
C LYS A 5 -8.12 23.04 11.97
N ILE A 6 -9.44 23.25 12.03
CA ILE A 6 -10.42 22.23 11.67
C ILE A 6 -10.31 21.89 10.18
N LEU A 7 -10.22 22.91 9.32
CA LEU A 7 -10.07 22.73 7.88
C LEU A 7 -8.76 22.00 7.54
N GLN A 8 -7.64 22.38 8.16
CA GLN A 8 -6.36 21.68 7.97
C GLN A 8 -6.42 20.22 8.42
N MET A 9 -7.08 19.91 9.54
CA MET A 9 -7.25 18.53 9.98
C MET A 9 -8.07 17.71 8.99
N ILE A 10 -9.16 18.27 8.45
CA ILE A 10 -10.01 17.60 7.46
C ILE A 10 -9.22 17.35 6.17
N VAL A 11 -8.54 18.38 5.65
CA VAL A 11 -7.72 18.26 4.43
C VAL A 11 -6.63 17.21 4.65
N ASN A 12 -5.89 17.26 5.76
CA ASN A 12 -4.85 16.29 6.05
C ASN A 12 -5.38 14.86 6.18
N MET A 13 -6.58 14.69 6.75
CA MET A 13 -7.21 13.38 6.89
C MET A 13 -7.65 12.82 5.53
N VAL A 14 -8.26 13.65 4.69
CA VAL A 14 -8.68 13.28 3.33
C VAL A 14 -7.46 12.98 2.47
N LEU A 15 -6.45 13.86 2.47
CA LEU A 15 -5.23 13.70 1.68
C LEU A 15 -4.50 12.42 2.06
N ARG A 16 -4.34 12.14 3.37
CA ARG A 16 -3.75 10.88 3.84
C ARG A 16 -4.53 9.68 3.35
N ARG A 17 -5.86 9.72 3.40
CA ARG A 17 -6.70 8.58 3.01
C ARG A 17 -6.67 8.36 1.50
N VAL A 18 -6.68 9.43 0.70
CA VAL A 18 -6.54 9.40 -0.76
C VAL A 18 -5.16 8.88 -1.15
N VAL A 19 -4.08 9.43 -0.61
CA VAL A 19 -2.71 8.98 -0.92
C VAL A 19 -2.53 7.52 -0.51
N ASN A 20 -2.95 7.12 0.68
CA ASN A 20 -2.83 5.72 1.10
C ASN A 20 -3.62 4.77 0.18
N THR A 21 -4.82 5.17 -0.25
CA THR A 21 -5.66 4.35 -1.14
C THR A 21 -5.10 4.33 -2.56
N ALA A 22 -4.63 5.46 -3.08
CA ALA A 22 -4.06 5.60 -4.42
C ALA A 22 -2.72 4.88 -4.54
N VAL A 23 -1.86 4.94 -3.52
CA VAL A 23 -0.59 4.20 -3.48
C VAL A 23 -0.86 2.71 -3.37
N THR A 24 -1.76 2.28 -2.48
CA THR A 24 -2.07 0.85 -2.32
C THR A 24 -2.72 0.27 -3.59
N LYS A 25 -3.77 0.93 -4.10
CA LYS A 25 -4.45 0.50 -5.33
C LYS A 25 -3.58 0.67 -6.56
N GLY A 26 -2.77 1.73 -6.63
CA GLY A 26 -1.87 2.00 -7.75
C GLY A 26 -0.71 1.01 -7.81
N ILE A 27 -0.14 0.63 -6.66
CA ILE A 27 0.88 -0.42 -6.60
C ILE A 27 0.27 -1.79 -6.90
N ASP A 28 -0.89 -2.13 -6.33
CA ASP A 28 -1.57 -3.38 -6.66
C ASP A 28 -1.96 -3.40 -8.14
N TYR A 29 -2.47 -2.31 -8.70
CA TYR A 29 -2.81 -2.19 -10.12
C TYR A 29 -1.57 -2.28 -11.00
N ALA A 30 -0.45 -1.64 -10.65
CA ALA A 30 0.80 -1.75 -11.39
C ALA A 30 1.39 -3.17 -11.30
N ALA A 31 1.32 -3.80 -10.13
CA ALA A 31 1.84 -5.16 -9.89
C ALA A 31 0.97 -6.25 -10.52
N THR A 32 -0.35 -6.01 -10.65
CA THR A 32 -1.31 -6.96 -11.21
C THR A 32 -1.79 -6.59 -12.62
N ARG A 33 -1.31 -5.46 -13.15
CA ARG A 33 -1.80 -4.81 -14.38
C ARG A 33 -3.33 -4.61 -14.42
N GLY A 34 -3.98 -4.54 -13.25
CA GLY A 34 -5.43 -4.37 -13.15
C GLY A 34 -6.27 -5.64 -13.30
N LYS A 35 -5.66 -6.83 -13.33
CA LYS A 35 -6.42 -8.09 -13.40
C LYS A 35 -6.81 -8.58 -12.01
N ALA A 36 -8.08 -8.96 -11.83
CA ALA A 36 -8.53 -9.60 -10.61
C ALA A 36 -7.82 -10.97 -10.43
N PRO A 37 -7.56 -11.44 -9.19
CA PRO A 37 -6.86 -12.71 -8.95
C PRO A 37 -7.49 -13.94 -9.62
N GLN A 38 -8.79 -13.85 -9.89
CA GLN A 38 -9.59 -14.84 -10.62
C GLN A 38 -9.33 -14.84 -12.14
N ASP A 39 -8.99 -13.70 -12.73
CA ASP A 39 -8.68 -13.54 -14.15
C ASP A 39 -7.17 -13.63 -14.47
N MET A 40 -6.35 -13.86 -13.43
CA MET A 40 -4.92 -14.05 -13.60
C MET A 40 -4.62 -15.42 -14.22
N THR A 41 -3.89 -15.40 -15.32
CA THR A 41 -3.33 -16.61 -15.90
C THR A 41 -2.39 -17.32 -14.92
N PRO A 42 -2.16 -18.64 -15.03
CA PRO A 42 -1.31 -19.39 -14.10
C PRO A 42 0.09 -18.78 -13.91
N LYS A 43 0.64 -18.22 -14.99
CA LYS A 43 1.95 -17.56 -15.03
C LYS A 43 1.97 -16.24 -14.24
N GLU A 44 0.92 -15.44 -14.35
CA GLU A 44 0.75 -14.19 -13.58
C GLU A 44 0.51 -14.49 -12.09
N ARG A 45 -0.23 -15.56 -11.78
CA ARG A 45 -0.47 -16.00 -10.40
C ARG A 45 0.83 -16.40 -9.69
N GLN A 46 1.81 -16.94 -10.44
CA GLN A 46 3.11 -17.34 -9.93
C GLN A 46 4.03 -16.13 -9.67
N GLN A 47 4.00 -15.12 -10.54
CA GLN A 47 4.64 -13.82 -10.30
C GLN A 47 4.04 -13.10 -9.09
N ALA A 48 2.71 -13.10 -8.95
CA ALA A 48 2.05 -12.50 -7.78
C ALA A 48 2.43 -13.21 -6.47
N LYS A 49 2.56 -14.54 -6.47
CA LYS A 49 3.05 -15.30 -5.30
C LYS A 49 4.46 -14.90 -4.92
N SER A 50 5.38 -14.84 -5.89
CA SER A 50 6.78 -14.47 -5.63
C SER A 50 6.92 -13.01 -5.17
N ALA A 51 6.15 -12.08 -5.76
CA ALA A 51 6.07 -10.70 -5.29
C ALA A 51 5.52 -10.58 -3.85
N ARG A 52 4.50 -11.37 -3.49
CA ARG A 52 3.96 -11.43 -2.11
C ARG A 52 4.99 -11.95 -1.12
N GLU A 53 5.78 -12.96 -1.48
CA GLU A 53 6.84 -13.49 -0.62
C GLU A 53 7.96 -12.47 -0.39
N MET A 54 8.41 -11.80 -1.46
CA MET A 54 9.39 -10.72 -1.36
C MET A 54 8.86 -9.59 -0.46
N THR A 55 7.61 -9.18 -0.65
CA THR A 55 6.96 -8.16 0.18
C THR A 55 6.85 -8.60 1.65
N LYS A 56 6.53 -9.87 1.93
CA LYS A 56 6.50 -10.41 3.30
C LYS A 56 7.87 -10.31 3.97
N ARG A 57 8.95 -10.65 3.26
CA ARG A 57 10.34 -10.53 3.77
C ARG A 57 10.71 -9.08 4.02
N ALA A 58 10.41 -8.18 3.07
CA ALA A 58 10.63 -6.74 3.22
C ALA A 58 9.87 -6.16 4.43
N ARG A 59 8.60 -6.55 4.63
CA ARG A 59 7.80 -6.13 5.80
C ARG A 59 8.41 -6.61 7.12
N LYS A 60 8.97 -7.83 7.17
CA LYS A 60 9.65 -8.34 8.37
C LYS A 60 10.90 -7.52 8.67
N ALA A 61 11.74 -7.28 7.66
CA ALA A 61 12.93 -6.44 7.78
C ALA A 61 12.57 -5.04 8.26
N ALA A 62 11.61 -4.37 7.61
CA ALA A 62 11.14 -3.05 8.01
C ALA A 62 10.58 -3.03 9.44
N ARG A 63 9.90 -4.10 9.88
CA ARG A 63 9.40 -4.21 11.27
C ARG A 63 10.54 -4.27 12.29
N ILE A 64 11.60 -5.01 11.97
CA ILE A 64 12.81 -5.13 12.80
C ILE A 64 13.50 -3.76 12.86
N THR A 65 13.75 -3.14 11.70
CA THR A 65 14.34 -1.81 11.60
C THR A 65 13.54 -0.77 12.39
N LYS A 66 12.20 -0.79 12.28
CA LYS A 66 11.33 0.14 13.02
C LYS A 66 11.35 -0.08 14.54
N ARG A 67 11.63 -1.29 15.01
CA ARG A 67 11.76 -1.60 16.44
C ARG A 67 13.14 -1.22 16.99
N LEU A 68 14.18 -1.32 16.17
CA LEU A 68 15.54 -0.90 16.53
C LEU A 68 15.75 0.62 16.49
N GLY A 69 15.02 1.32 15.62
CA GLY A 69 15.10 2.78 15.47
C GLY A 69 14.08 3.58 16.30
N ARG A 70 13.35 2.95 17.22
CA ARG A 70 12.53 3.61 18.26
C ARG A 70 13.24 3.46 19.59
#